data_AF-A0A3C1V277-F1
#
_entry.id   AF-A0A3C1V277-F1
#
_cell.length_a   1.000
_cell.length_b   1.000
_cell.length_c   1.000
_cell.angle_alpha   90.00
_cell.angle_beta   90.00
_cell.angle_gamma   90.00
#
_symmetry.space_group_name_H-M   'P 1'
#
loop_
_entity.id
_entity.type
_entity.pdbx_description
1 polymer ?
#
loop_
_entity_poly.entity_id
_entity_poly.type
_entity_poly.pdbx_seq_one_letter_code
_entity_poly.pdbx_strand_id
1 'polypeptide(L)'
;STVDDIVLFIAKMASGAVATFEASRLSTGCKNANRLEIHGEKGAIRFNFERMNELDWYDATLPAELQGWNTINVTDGNANHPYAASWWPAAHILGYEHSFINQAADMLTVIGGGEPVVPLA
;
A
#
# COMPACT_ATOMS: atom_id res chain seq x y z
N SER A 1 23.15 9.34 22.32
CA SER A 1 22.05 8.42 21.95
C SER A 1 22.65 7.27 21.16
N THR A 2 22.19 6.03 21.35
CA THR A 2 22.68 4.83 20.64
C THR A 2 21.72 4.35 19.54
N VAL A 3 20.69 5.13 19.23
CA VAL A 3 19.75 4.80 18.16
C VAL A 3 20.16 5.49 16.87
N ASP A 4 19.91 4.81 15.76
CA ASP A 4 20.15 5.35 14.43
C ASP A 4 19.02 6.29 13.99
N ASP A 5 19.40 7.36 13.29
CA ASP A 5 18.44 8.28 12.65
C ASP A 5 18.08 7.85 11.22
N ILE A 6 18.93 7.03 10.60
CA ILE A 6 18.78 6.49 9.25
C ILE A 6 19.29 5.05 9.23
N VAL A 7 18.57 4.16 8.54
CA VAL A 7 19.04 2.83 8.17
C VAL A 7 18.77 2.58 6.69
N LEU A 8 19.76 2.03 5.99
CA LEU A 8 19.64 1.53 4.63
C LEU A 8 20.18 0.12 4.54
N PHE A 9 19.48 -0.77 3.85
CA PHE A 9 19.99 -2.10 3.58
C PHE A 9 19.41 -2.68 2.29
N ILE A 10 20.15 -3.64 1.73
CA ILE A 10 19.73 -4.44 0.59
C ILE A 10 19.42 -5.83 1.11
N ALA A 11 18.36 -6.44 0.62
CA ALA A 11 17.96 -7.79 0.98
C ALA A 11 17.75 -8.65 -0.27
N LYS A 12 17.90 -9.97 -0.07
CA LYS A 12 17.42 -10.99 -1.01
C LYS A 12 16.19 -11.64 -0.38
N MET A 13 15.05 -11.51 -1.06
CA MET A 13 13.79 -12.10 -0.63
C MET A 13 13.83 -13.62 -0.80
N ALA A 14 12.97 -14.35 -0.08
CA ALA A 14 12.86 -15.81 -0.22
C ALA A 14 12.54 -16.26 -1.66
N SER A 15 11.80 -15.43 -2.41
CA SER A 15 11.51 -15.64 -3.84
C SER A 15 12.72 -15.44 -4.77
N GLY A 16 13.83 -14.92 -4.26
CA GLY A 16 15.00 -14.53 -5.04
C GLY A 16 15.00 -13.08 -5.52
N ALA A 17 13.88 -12.35 -5.34
CA ALA A 17 13.83 -10.92 -5.65
C ALA A 17 14.84 -10.11 -4.82
N VAL A 18 15.38 -9.05 -5.40
CA VAL A 18 16.24 -8.09 -4.71
C VAL A 18 15.37 -6.96 -4.18
N ALA A 19 15.58 -6.58 -2.92
CA ALA A 19 14.86 -5.49 -2.27
C ALA A 19 15.83 -4.47 -1.68
N THR A 20 15.40 -3.21 -1.65
CA THR A 20 16.11 -2.13 -0.96
C THR A 20 15.17 -1.53 0.08
N PHE A 21 15.73 -1.19 1.23
CA PHE A 21 14.99 -0.61 2.35
C PHE A 21 15.71 0.64 2.80
N GLU A 22 14.93 1.70 3.02
CA GLU A 22 15.37 2.96 3.60
C GLU A 22 14.37 3.38 4.67
N ALA A 23 14.86 3.68 5.86
CA ALA A 23 14.07 4.37 6.88
C ALA A 23 14.91 5.52 7.46
N SER A 24 14.34 6.72 7.47
CA SER A 24 15.06 7.95 7.80
C SER A 24 14.14 8.94 8.50
N ARG A 25 14.63 9.54 9.58
CA ARG A 25 14.03 10.72 10.23
C ARG A 25 14.55 12.04 9.67
N LEU A 26 15.54 11.98 8.79
CA LEU A 26 16.30 13.13 8.29
C LEU A 26 16.00 13.46 6.82
N SER A 27 15.07 12.73 6.18
CA SER A 27 14.64 12.95 4.79
C SER A 27 13.79 14.21 4.68
N THR A 28 14.47 15.36 4.68
CA THR A 28 13.85 16.70 4.67
C THR A 28 12.82 16.82 3.53
N GLY A 29 11.61 17.22 3.89
CA GLY A 29 10.48 17.31 2.96
C GLY A 29 9.48 16.15 3.09
N CYS A 30 9.93 14.96 3.50
CA CYS A 30 9.03 13.85 3.80
C CYS A 30 8.37 14.08 5.16
N LYS A 31 7.03 14.03 5.23
CA LYS A 31 6.27 14.20 6.47
C LYS A 31 5.80 12.87 7.03
N ASN A 32 5.31 11.98 6.16
CA ASN A 32 4.98 10.60 6.50
C ASN A 32 5.02 9.69 5.26
N ALA A 33 6.03 9.91 4.41
CA ALA A 33 6.16 9.26 3.11
C ALA A 33 6.61 7.79 3.20
N ASN A 34 5.78 6.94 3.80
CA ASN A 34 5.96 5.49 3.74
C ASN A 34 5.63 5.04 2.32
N ARG A 35 6.68 4.71 1.57
CA ARG A 35 6.58 4.30 0.17
C ARG A 35 6.93 2.84 0.00
N LEU A 36 6.23 2.19 -0.91
CA LEU A 36 6.47 0.81 -1.32
C LEU A 36 6.35 0.74 -2.83
N GLU A 37 7.26 0.04 -3.48
CA GLU A 37 7.28 -0.15 -4.93
C GLU A 37 7.72 -1.58 -5.23
N ILE A 38 7.00 -2.26 -6.11
CA ILE A 38 7.25 -3.65 -6.50
C ILE A 38 7.26 -3.72 -8.02
N HIS A 39 8.33 -4.29 -8.58
CA HIS A 39 8.47 -4.54 -10.01
C HIS A 39 8.52 -6.04 -10.27
N GLY A 40 7.71 -6.49 -11.21
CA GLY A 40 7.71 -7.86 -11.71
C GLY A 40 7.73 -7.90 -13.23
N GLU A 41 7.80 -9.11 -13.78
CA GLU A 41 7.91 -9.33 -15.24
C GLU A 41 6.68 -8.85 -16.03
N LYS A 42 5.51 -8.77 -15.36
CA LYS A 42 4.23 -8.42 -15.99
C LYS A 42 3.75 -7.01 -15.65
N GLY A 43 4.45 -6.29 -14.79
CA GLY A 43 3.98 -5.01 -14.32
C GLY A 43 4.61 -4.57 -13.01
N ALA A 44 4.11 -3.46 -12.49
CA ALA A 44 4.60 -2.88 -11.26
C ALA A 44 3.48 -2.17 -10.49
N ILE A 45 3.68 -2.01 -9.19
CA ILE A 45 2.83 -1.19 -8.33
C ILE A 45 3.70 -0.26 -7.48
N ARG A 46 3.18 0.92 -7.14
CA ARG A 46 3.78 1.77 -6.14
C ARG A 46 2.72 2.47 -5.29
N PHE A 47 3.09 2.73 -4.04
CA PHE A 47 2.24 3.35 -3.03
C PHE A 47 3.03 4.45 -2.31
N ASN A 48 2.33 5.52 -1.95
CA ASN A 48 2.84 6.56 -1.08
C ASN A 48 1.79 6.91 -0.04
N PHE A 49 2.12 6.75 1.24
CA PHE A 49 1.18 7.03 2.32
C PHE A 49 0.73 8.50 2.39
N GLU A 50 1.52 9.46 1.89
CA GLU A 50 1.07 10.86 1.78
C GLU A 50 -0.05 11.05 0.73
N ARG A 51 -0.29 10.03 -0.12
CA ARG A 51 -1.40 9.91 -1.07
C ARG A 51 -2.16 8.60 -0.83
N MET A 52 -2.47 8.25 0.42
CA MET A 52 -2.94 6.92 0.82
C MET A 52 -4.23 6.39 0.15
N ASN A 53 -4.98 7.25 -0.53
CA ASN A 53 -6.20 6.87 -1.26
C ASN A 53 -5.93 6.52 -2.73
N GLU A 54 -4.66 6.44 -3.12
CA GLU A 54 -4.22 6.14 -4.47
C GLU A 54 -3.26 4.95 -4.49
N LEU A 55 -3.43 4.08 -5.49
CA LEU A 55 -2.50 3.02 -5.83
C LEU A 55 -2.08 3.19 -7.29
N ASP A 56 -0.79 3.35 -7.52
CA ASP A 56 -0.26 3.39 -8.88
C ASP A 56 0.03 1.97 -9.38
N TRP A 57 -0.40 1.69 -10.60
CA TRP A 57 -0.29 0.39 -11.25
C TRP A 57 0.19 0.54 -12.70
N TYR A 58 1.06 -0.39 -13.12
CA TYR A 58 1.60 -0.49 -14.47
C TYR A 58 1.42 -1.92 -14.97
N ASP A 59 0.95 -2.07 -16.21
CA ASP A 59 0.75 -3.36 -16.87
C ASP A 59 1.62 -3.47 -18.12
N ALA A 60 2.62 -4.34 -18.05
CA ALA A 60 3.54 -4.59 -19.15
C ALA A 60 2.95 -5.52 -20.22
N THR A 61 1.73 -6.04 -20.01
CA THR A 61 1.04 -6.92 -20.96
C THR A 61 0.11 -6.17 -21.91
N LEU A 62 -0.16 -4.89 -21.65
CA LEU A 62 -0.90 -4.02 -22.56
C LEU A 62 -0.11 -3.73 -23.84
N PRO A 63 -0.78 -3.39 -24.96
CA PRO A 63 -0.13 -2.81 -26.14
C PRO A 63 0.75 -1.62 -25.76
N ALA A 64 1.93 -1.50 -26.38
CA ALA A 64 2.96 -0.54 -25.98
C ALA A 64 2.47 0.92 -25.95
N GLU A 65 1.54 1.28 -26.84
CA GLU A 65 0.90 2.60 -26.91
C GLU A 65 -0.06 2.90 -25.75
N LEU A 66 -0.49 1.87 -25.02
CA LEU A 66 -1.34 1.99 -23.82
C LEU A 66 -0.56 1.80 -22.52
N GLN A 67 0.72 1.42 -22.59
CA GLN A 67 1.54 1.21 -21.41
C GLN A 67 1.87 2.55 -20.74
N GLY A 68 1.57 2.62 -19.45
CA GLY A 68 1.80 3.80 -18.62
C GLY A 68 1.42 3.54 -17.18
N TRP A 69 1.92 4.38 -16.27
CA TRP A 69 1.44 4.37 -14.89
C TRP A 69 0.02 4.90 -14.85
N ASN A 70 -0.88 4.10 -14.31
CA ASN A 70 -2.27 4.47 -14.02
C ASN A 70 -2.43 4.61 -12.51
N THR A 71 -3.26 5.57 -12.09
CA THR A 71 -3.56 5.79 -10.68
C THR A 71 -4.98 5.32 -10.39
N ILE A 72 -5.11 4.37 -9.47
CA ILE A 72 -6.39 3.83 -8.99
C ILE A 72 -6.79 4.61 -7.74
N ASN A 73 -7.99 5.18 -7.73
CA ASN A 73 -8.60 5.69 -6.50
C ASN A 73 -9.20 4.52 -5.71
N VAL A 74 -8.62 4.19 -4.56
CA VAL A 74 -8.97 2.98 -3.77
C VAL A 74 -10.10 3.19 -2.77
N THR A 75 -11.00 4.14 -3.02
CA THR A 75 -12.14 4.46 -2.12
C THR A 75 -13.49 3.94 -2.59
N ASP A 76 -13.54 3.26 -3.75
CA ASP A 76 -14.81 2.70 -4.26
C ASP A 76 -15.19 1.35 -3.62
N GLY A 77 -16.21 1.38 -2.75
CA GLY A 77 -16.79 0.18 -2.14
C GLY A 77 -17.50 -0.77 -3.13
N ASN A 78 -17.97 -0.28 -4.28
CA ASN A 78 -18.59 -1.13 -5.30
C ASN A 78 -17.55 -1.88 -6.15
N ALA A 79 -16.31 -1.39 -6.18
CA ALA A 79 -15.18 -2.03 -6.85
C ALA A 79 -14.49 -3.10 -5.98
N ASN A 80 -15.09 -3.45 -4.84
CA ASN A 80 -14.51 -4.36 -3.83
C ASN A 80 -13.13 -3.91 -3.33
N HIS A 81 -12.86 -2.60 -3.28
CA HIS A 81 -11.67 -2.12 -2.60
C HIS A 81 -11.75 -2.49 -1.10
N PRO A 82 -10.69 -3.09 -0.51
CA PRO A 82 -10.71 -3.52 0.88
C PRO A 82 -11.19 -2.42 1.82
N TYR A 83 -12.13 -2.76 2.71
CA TYR A 83 -12.77 -1.88 3.70
C TYR A 83 -13.62 -0.72 3.16
N ALA A 84 -13.50 -0.33 1.89
CA ALA A 84 -14.14 0.89 1.37
C ALA A 84 -15.67 0.88 1.49
N ALA A 85 -16.31 -0.28 1.38
CA ALA A 85 -17.75 -0.44 1.51
C ALA A 85 -18.31 -0.08 2.91
N SER A 86 -17.45 -0.04 3.93
CA SER A 86 -17.84 0.30 5.31
C SER A 86 -17.80 1.80 5.61
N TRP A 87 -17.38 2.62 4.64
CA TRP A 87 -17.11 4.04 4.86
C TRP A 87 -18.06 4.92 4.04
N TRP A 88 -17.55 5.53 2.97
CA TRP A 88 -18.20 6.60 2.23
C TRP A 88 -18.33 6.23 0.74
N PRO A 89 -19.15 6.95 -0.05
CA PRO A 89 -19.17 6.79 -1.49
C PRO A 89 -17.79 7.04 -2.13
N ALA A 90 -17.59 6.52 -3.34
CA ALA A 90 -16.34 6.70 -4.08
C ALA A 90 -15.85 8.16 -4.08
N ALA A 91 -14.52 8.32 -4.03
CA ALA A 91 -13.76 9.57 -3.92
C ALA A 91 -13.88 10.34 -2.59
N HIS A 92 -14.64 9.85 -1.60
CA HIS A 92 -14.61 10.42 -0.25
C HIS A 92 -13.45 9.81 0.52
N ILE A 93 -12.37 10.58 0.62
CA ILE A 93 -11.07 10.10 1.09
C ILE A 93 -11.12 9.57 2.51
N LEU A 94 -10.32 8.54 2.75
CA LEU A 94 -10.00 8.04 4.08
C LEU A 94 -8.68 8.66 4.56
N GLY A 95 -8.44 8.53 5.86
CA GLY A 95 -7.27 9.07 6.55
C GLY A 95 -6.59 8.03 7.44
N TYR A 96 -5.47 8.42 8.03
CA TYR A 96 -4.66 7.58 8.91
C TYR A 96 -5.49 6.85 9.98
N GLU A 97 -6.45 7.50 10.63
CA GLU A 97 -7.28 6.86 11.66
C GLU A 97 -8.12 5.67 11.16
N HIS A 98 -8.48 5.64 9.88
CA HIS A 98 -9.31 4.57 9.31
C HIS A 98 -8.54 3.25 9.26
N SER A 99 -7.20 3.27 9.13
CA SER A 99 -6.40 2.04 9.17
C SER A 99 -6.47 1.35 10.53
N PHE A 100 -6.56 2.11 11.62
CA PHE A 100 -6.72 1.57 12.97
C PHE A 100 -8.10 0.97 13.18
N ILE A 101 -9.14 1.63 12.66
CA ILE A 101 -10.50 1.12 12.76
C ILE A 101 -10.64 -0.18 11.95
N ASN A 102 -10.08 -0.21 10.73
CA ASN A 102 -10.03 -1.42 9.90
C ASN A 102 -9.27 -2.55 10.62
N GLN A 103 -8.12 -2.27 11.23
CA GLN A 103 -7.36 -3.26 12.00
C GLN A 103 -8.16 -3.80 13.20
N ALA A 104 -8.85 -2.93 13.95
CA ALA A 104 -9.68 -3.34 15.07
C ALA A 104 -10.86 -4.21 14.63
N ALA A 105 -11.49 -3.87 13.49
CA ALA A 105 -12.57 -4.66 12.91
C ALA A 105 -12.11 -6.07 12.52
N ASP A 106 -10.95 -6.20 11.88
CA ASP A 106 -10.34 -7.49 11.55
C ASP A 106 -10.01 -8.30 12.81
N MET A 107 -9.40 -7.67 13.82
CA MET A 107 -9.08 -8.34 15.08
C MET A 107 -10.32 -8.94 15.76
N LEU A 108 -11.40 -8.16 15.86
CA LEU A 108 -12.66 -8.62 16.45
C LEU A 108 -13.31 -9.73 15.59
N THR A 109 -13.24 -9.61 14.27
CA THR A 109 -13.73 -10.64 13.34
C THR A 109 -13.00 -11.96 13.55
N VAL A 110 -11.68 -11.93 13.63
CA VAL A 110 -10.84 -13.13 13.88
C VAL A 110 -11.12 -13.72 15.25
N ILE A 111 -11.23 -12.91 16.31
CA ILE A 111 -11.61 -13.39 17.65
C ILE A 111 -12.98 -14.07 17.64
N GLY A 112 -13.90 -13.59 16.81
CA GLY A 112 -15.21 -14.17 16.58
C GLY A 112 -15.22 -15.44 15.72
N GLY A 113 -14.06 -15.90 15.24
CA GLY A 113 -13.93 -17.07 14.36
C GLY A 113 -14.23 -16.80 12.89
N GLY A 114 -14.27 -15.54 12.47
CA GLY A 114 -14.36 -15.13 11.07
C GLY A 114 -12.98 -14.90 10.44
N GLU A 115 -12.98 -14.65 9.13
CA GLU A 115 -11.77 -14.28 8.38
C GLU A 115 -11.63 -12.76 8.28
N PRO A 116 -10.41 -12.21 8.37
CA PRO A 116 -10.16 -10.79 8.17
C PRO A 116 -10.28 -10.40 6.70
N VAL A 117 -10.41 -9.10 6.42
CA VAL A 117 -10.58 -8.57 5.05
C VAL A 117 -9.27 -8.59 4.24
N VAL A 118 -8.13 -8.92 4.86
CA VAL A 118 -6.81 -8.94 4.19
C VAL A 118 -6.82 -9.79 2.90
N PRO A 119 -6.46 -9.20 1.74
CA PRO A 119 -6.35 -9.92 0.49
C PRO A 119 -4.99 -10.62 0.41
N LEU A 120 -4.75 -11.62 1.27
CA LEU A 120 -3.65 -12.56 1.12
C LEU A 120 -4.18 -13.94 1.51
N ALA A 121 -4.74 -14.65 0.53
CA ALA A 121 -5.00 -16.08 0.60
C ALA A 121 -3.72 -16.86 0.27
#